data_AF-A0A7C6LN63-F1
#
_entry.id   AF-A0A7C6LN63-F1
#
_cell.length_a   1.000
_cell.length_b   1.000
_cell.length_c   1.000
_cell.angle_alpha   90.00
_cell.angle_beta   90.00
_cell.angle_gamma   90.00
#
_symmetry.space_group_name_H-M   'P 1'
#
loop_
_entity.id
_entity.type
_entity.pdbx_description
1 polymer ?
#
loop_
_entity_poly.entity_id
_entity_poly.type
_entity_poly.pdbx_seq_one_letter_code
_entity_poly.pdbx_strand_id
1 'polypeptide(L)' 'MEVRCALCGKKEIITEVHKDFERLTKKPKTIYFCEQCNAKLQYEAVEYNKPKKPI' A
#
# COMPACT_ATOMS: atom_id res chain seq x y z
N MET A 1 14.17 3.04 -8.75
CA MET A 1 13.81 4.25 -7.96
C MET A 1 13.69 3.87 -6.50
N GLU A 2 14.27 4.63 -5.57
CA GLU A 2 14.08 4.40 -4.12
C GLU A 2 12.79 5.09 -3.67
N VAL A 3 11.92 4.35 -2.99
CA VAL A 3 10.62 4.85 -2.52
C VAL A 3 10.42 4.45 -1.06
N ARG A 4 9.80 5.35 -0.29
CA ARG A 4 9.54 5.15 1.13
C ARG A 4 8.07 4.88 1.37
N CYS A 5 7.77 3.82 2.12
CA CYS A 5 6.41 3.52 2.59
C CYS A 5 5.95 4.62 3.54
N ALA A 6 4.76 5.18 3.31
CA ALA A 6 4.20 6.23 4.15
C ALA A 6 3.70 5.73 5.51
N LEU A 7 3.46 4.42 5.66
CA LEU A 7 2.91 3.85 6.89
C LEU A 7 4.00 3.42 7.88
N CYS A 8 4.99 2.65 7.41
CA CYS A 8 6.08 2.13 8.26
C CYS A 8 7.44 2.79 8.00
N GLY A 9 7.56 3.64 6.98
CA GLY A 9 8.81 4.32 6.66
C GLY A 9 9.88 3.45 5.99
N LYS A 10 9.60 2.17 5.69
CA LYS A 10 10.52 1.25 5.00
C LYS A 10 10.89 1.80 3.62
N LYS A 11 12.17 1.70 3.26
CA LYS A 11 12.71 2.06 1.95
C LYS A 11 12.76 0.82 1.07
N GLU A 12 12.22 0.91 -0.13
CA GLU A 12 12.23 -0.16 -1.12
C GLU A 12 12.71 0.37 -2.48
N ILE A 13 13.44 -0.48 -3.20
CA ILE A 13 13.92 -0.17 -4.54
C ILE A 13 12.90 -0.73 -5.52
N ILE A 14 12.15 0.17 -6.15
CA ILE A 14 11.15 -0.16 -7.16
C ILE A 14 11.83 -0.12 -8.53
N THR A 15 11.74 -1.23 -9.26
CA THR A 15 12.23 -1.38 -10.64
C THR A 15 11.08 -1.28 -11.64
N GLU A 16 11.37 -1.18 -12.94
CA GLU A 16 10.37 -1.05 -14.00
C GLU A 16 9.35 -2.19 -14.06
N VAL A 17 9.72 -3.35 -13.51
CA VAL A 17 8.89 -4.57 -13.45
C VAL A 17 7.89 -4.51 -12.28
N HIS A 18 8.07 -3.60 -11.32
CA HIS A 18 7.22 -3.52 -10.15
C HIS A 18 5.86 -2.90 -10.52
N LYS A 19 4.77 -3.51 -10.03
CA LYS A 19 3.38 -3.08 -10.29
C LYS A 19 3.12 -1.58 -10.02
N ASP A 20 3.81 -1.03 -9.02
CA ASP A 20 3.64 0.37 -8.62
C ASP A 20 4.56 1.35 -9.36
N PHE A 21 5.50 0.86 -10.20
CA PHE A 21 6.47 1.71 -10.90
C PHE A 21 5.80 2.73 -11.81
N GLU A 22 4.86 2.29 -12.65
CA GLU A 22 4.14 3.17 -13.58
C GLU A 22 3.30 4.22 -12.84
N ARG A 23 2.71 3.84 -11.70
CA ARG A 23 1.90 4.73 -10.88
C ARG A 23 2.74 5.82 -10.20
N LEU A 24 3.90 5.44 -9.67
CA LEU A 24 4.82 6.34 -8.97
C LEU A 24 5.55 7.28 -9.92
N THR A 25 5.86 6.82 -11.12
CA THR A 25 6.48 7.65 -12.18
C THR A 25 5.48 8.65 -12.77
N LYS A 26 4.23 8.24 -13.06
CA LYS A 26 3.18 9.14 -13.58
C LYS A 26 2.71 10.19 -12.56
N LYS A 27 2.74 9.86 -11.27
CA LYS A 27 2.26 10.74 -10.19
C LYS A 27 3.25 10.74 -9.02
N PRO A 28 4.24 11.65 -9.01
CA PRO A 28 5.30 11.66 -7.99
C PRO A 28 4.80 12.00 -6.57
N LYS A 29 3.58 12.54 -6.42
CA LYS A 29 2.93 12.80 -5.12
C LYS A 29 2.09 11.62 -4.62
N THR A 30 2.12 10.47 -5.28
CA THR A 30 1.33 9.30 -4.87
C THR A 30 1.91 8.70 -3.61
N ILE A 31 1.04 8.46 -2.63
CA ILE A 31 1.38 7.76 -1.39
C ILE A 31 1.70 6.31 -1.73
N TYR A 32 2.90 5.85 -1.34
CA TYR A 32 3.32 4.47 -1.47
C TYR A 32 3.14 3.73 -0.15
N PHE A 33 2.65 2.50 -0.23
CA PHE A 33 2.61 1.55 0.87
C PHE A 33 3.36 0.28 0.46
N CYS A 34 4.30 -0.18 1.30
CA CYS A 34 4.96 -1.46 1.05
C CYS A 34 3.94 -2.61 1.11
N GLU A 35 4.27 -3.75 0.52
CA GLU A 35 3.34 -4.88 0.41
C GLU A 35 2.77 -5.32 1.76
N GLN A 36 3.59 -5.34 2.81
CA GLN A 36 3.16 -5.72 4.15
C GLN A 36 2.13 -4.74 4.74
N CYS A 37 2.41 -3.44 4.63
CA CYS A 37 1.49 -2.41 5.11
C CYS A 37 0.19 -2.39 4.31
N ASN A 38 0.27 -2.59 3.00
CA ASN A 38 -0.90 -2.66 2.14
C ASN A 38 -1.76 -3.89 2.50
N ALA A 39 -1.16 -5.08 2.65
CA ALA A 39 -1.87 -6.29 3.05
C ALA A 39 -2.55 -6.15 4.42
N LYS A 40 -1.86 -5.55 5.39
CA LYS A 40 -2.43 -5.24 6.71
C LYS A 40 -3.63 -4.29 6.61
N LEU A 41 -3.50 -3.21 5.85
CA LEU A 41 -4.56 -2.22 5.66
C LEU A 41 -5.81 -2.86 5.01
N GLN A 42 -5.60 -3.71 4.00
CA GLN A 42 -6.69 -4.45 3.35
C GLN A 42 -7.38 -5.38 4.34
N TYR A 43 -6.63 -6.12 5.15
CA TYR A 43 -7.19 -7.01 6.17
C TYR A 43 -8.03 -6.23 7.19
N GLU A 44 -7.50 -5.16 7.75
CA GLU A 44 -8.21 -4.32 8.74
C GLU A 44 -9.47 -3.68 8.14
N ALA A 45 -9.42 -3.22 6.88
CA ALA A 45 -10.58 -2.69 6.19
C ALA A 45 -11.68 -3.75 5.98
N VAL A 46 -11.30 -4.98 5.62
CA VAL A 46 -12.25 -6.08 5.48
C VAL A 46 -12.86 -6.45 6.84
N GLU A 47 -12.05 -6.53 7.89
CA GLU A 47 -12.52 -6.82 9.25
C GLU A 47 -13.50 -5.77 9.77
N TYR A 48 -13.17 -4.50 9.59
CA TYR A 48 -14.03 -3.38 9.99
C TYR A 48 -15.38 -3.40 9.27
N ASN A 49 -15.39 -3.78 7.99
CA ASN A 49 -16.59 -3.85 7.17
C ASN A 49 -17.37 -5.16 7.31
N LYS A 50 -16.95 -6.08 8.18
CA LYS A 50 -17.73 -7.30 8.44
C LYS A 50 -19.13 -6.89 8.92
N PRO A 51 -20.20 -7.42 8.31
CA PRO A 51 -21.56 -7.10 8.72
C PRO A 51 -21.73 -7.53 10.18
N LYS A 52 -22.13 -6.59 11.04
CA LYS A 52 -22.50 -6.91 12.42
C LYS A 52 -23.69 -7.86 12.36
N LYS A 53 -23.56 -9.03 13.00
CA LYS A 53 -24.67 -10.00 13.06
C LYS A 53 -25.90 -9.29 13.64
N PRO A 54 -27.07 -9.39 12.99
CA PRO A 54 -28.31 -8.95 13.62
C PRO A 54 -28.52 -9.76 14.90
N ILE A 55 -28.86 -9.05 15.98
CA ILE A 55 -29.16 -9.61 17.31
C ILE A 55 -30.44 -10.45 17.22
#